data_AF-A0A484LPL3-F1
#
_entry.id   AF-A0A484LPL3-F1
#
_cell.length_a   1.000
_cell.length_b   1.000
_cell.length_c   1.000
_cell.angle_alpha   90.00
_cell.angle_beta   90.00
_cell.angle_gamma   90.00
#
_symmetry.space_group_name_H-M   'P 1'
#
loop_
_entity.id
_entity.type
_entity.pdbx_description
1 polymer ?
#
loop_
_entity_poly.entity_id
_entity_poly.type
_entity_poly.pdbx_seq_one_letter_code
_entity_poly.pdbx_strand_id
1 'polypeptide(L)'
;MKVLISKLWEVGVTVVKTTEFVQGQTCRWGLAWSFVAPANKAIPHRIAEKTNDSFMLEGLQSGHSAFNLLQSVESFFCSNGASCKLNTAAFYIDITYPNEHSDVPKPIEMHNKDSANQINDVHFRVSVFQQIPGTLLVKGSLQKKDTSSNSGTGAFSLMFQRLEVFLRNAFCKEKSAR
;
A
#
# COMPACT_ATOMS: atom_id res chain seq x y z
N MET A 1 -11.72 26.21 26.35
CA MET A 1 -11.42 24.76 26.25
C MET A 1 -11.70 23.96 27.52
N LYS A 2 -11.22 24.38 28.70
CA LYS A 2 -11.41 23.60 29.95
C LYS A 2 -12.86 23.15 30.22
N VAL A 3 -13.84 24.03 29.98
CA VAL A 3 -15.27 23.71 30.11
C VAL A 3 -15.72 22.55 29.20
N LEU A 4 -15.23 22.49 27.96
CA LEU A 4 -15.58 21.41 27.02
C LEU A 4 -14.97 20.08 27.47
N ILE A 5 -13.73 20.11 27.98
CA ILE A 5 -13.07 18.91 28.52
C ILE A 5 -13.83 18.39 29.73
N SER A 6 -14.23 19.27 30.66
CA SER A 6 -15.04 18.89 31.82
C SER A 6 -16.36 18.22 31.41
N LYS A 7 -17.09 18.80 30.45
CA LYS A 7 -18.33 18.20 29.92
C LYS A 7 -18.11 16.83 29.29
N LEU A 8 -16.99 16.64 28.58
CA LEU A 8 -16.66 15.33 27.99
C LEU A 8 -16.43 14.27 29.08
N TRP A 9 -15.73 14.63 30.16
CA TRP A 9 -15.56 13.74 31.31
C TRP A 9 -16.89 13.43 32.01
N GLU A 10 -17.77 14.41 32.16
CA GLU A 10 -19.10 14.23 32.75
C GLU A 10 -19.95 13.22 31.97
N VAL A 11 -19.84 13.19 30.64
CA VAL A 11 -20.59 12.22 29.80
C VAL A 11 -19.89 10.86 29.65
N GLY A 12 -18.81 10.61 30.40
CA GLY A 12 -18.15 9.30 30.47
C GLY A 12 -17.15 9.01 29.35
N VAL A 13 -16.65 10.05 28.66
CA VAL A 13 -15.52 9.88 27.74
C VAL A 13 -14.30 9.39 28.51
N THR A 14 -13.58 8.42 27.94
CA THR A 14 -12.38 7.81 28.56
C THR A 14 -11.06 8.44 28.12
N VAL A 15 -11.05 9.10 26.95
CA VAL A 15 -9.86 9.73 26.37
C VAL A 15 -10.25 11.10 25.82
N VAL A 16 -9.50 12.13 26.20
CA VAL A 16 -9.60 13.47 25.62
C VAL A 16 -8.20 13.93 25.23
N LYS A 17 -8.03 14.36 23.97
CA LYS A 17 -6.76 14.91 23.44
C LYS A 17 -7.00 16.30 22.86
N THR A 18 -6.05 17.18 23.09
CA THR A 18 -6.02 18.53 22.51
C THR A 18 -4.77 18.73 21.67
N THR A 19 -4.87 19.52 20.62
CA THR A 19 -3.71 19.96 19.83
C THR A 19 -3.91 21.41 19.42
N GLU A 20 -2.82 22.12 19.16
CA GLU A 20 -2.83 23.50 18.71
C GLU A 20 -2.31 23.56 17.27
N PHE A 21 -3.03 24.30 16.43
CA PHE A 21 -2.64 24.61 15.06
C PHE A 21 -2.32 26.11 14.97
N VAL A 22 -1.06 26.44 14.71
CA VAL A 22 -0.59 27.83 14.62
C VAL A 22 -0.28 28.17 13.16
N GLN A 23 -0.91 29.23 12.65
CA GLN A 23 -0.66 29.78 11.32
C GLN A 23 -0.46 31.30 11.42
N GLY A 24 0.81 31.73 11.42
CA GLY A 24 1.16 33.14 11.62
C GLY A 24 0.66 33.64 12.98
N GLN A 25 -0.22 34.65 12.97
CA GLN A 25 -0.85 35.20 14.19
C GLN A 25 -2.16 34.49 14.59
N THR A 26 -2.63 33.52 13.80
CA THR A 26 -3.86 32.78 14.11
C THR A 26 -3.54 31.46 14.77
N CYS A 27 -4.11 31.22 15.96
CA CYS A 27 -4.08 29.92 16.62
C CYS A 27 -5.48 29.28 16.64
N ARG A 28 -5.54 27.99 16.31
CA ARG A 28 -6.76 27.17 16.42
C ARG A 28 -6.48 25.97 17.32
N TRP A 29 -7.52 25.47 17.98
CA TRP A 29 -7.41 24.31 18.86
C TRP A 29 -8.23 23.15 18.31
N GLY A 30 -7.60 21.98 18.18
CA GLY A 30 -8.28 20.72 17.93
C GLY A 30 -8.61 20.01 19.24
N LEU A 31 -9.79 19.42 19.32
CA LEU A 31 -10.24 18.58 20.43
C LEU A 31 -10.75 17.25 19.87
N ALA A 32 -10.20 16.14 20.33
CA ALA A 32 -10.64 14.79 19.96
C ALA A 32 -10.96 13.99 21.23
N TRP A 33 -11.98 13.13 21.17
CA TRP A 33 -12.41 12.31 22.29
C TRP A 33 -12.80 10.89 21.89
N SER A 34 -12.75 9.97 22.85
CA SER A 34 -13.17 8.57 22.67
C SER A 34 -13.72 7.97 23.96
N PHE A 35 -14.82 7.22 23.84
CA PHE A 35 -15.34 6.35 24.90
C PHE A 35 -14.58 5.02 25.02
N VAL A 36 -13.75 4.70 24.01
CA VAL A 36 -12.92 3.50 24.01
C VAL A 36 -11.64 3.81 24.77
N ALA A 37 -11.44 3.12 25.90
CA ALA A 37 -10.22 3.21 26.67
C ALA A 37 -9.00 2.87 25.79
N PRO A 38 -7.84 3.52 26.00
CA PRO A 38 -6.63 3.18 25.28
C PRO A 38 -6.35 1.70 25.54
N ALA A 39 -6.53 0.88 24.53
CA ALA A 39 -6.17 -0.51 24.62
C ALA A 39 -4.64 -0.52 24.75
N ASN A 40 -4.12 -0.81 25.96
CA ASN A 40 -2.76 -1.30 26.16
C ASN A 40 -2.65 -2.71 25.55
N LYS A 41 -3.08 -2.88 24.31
CA LYS A 41 -2.77 -4.03 23.52
C LYS A 41 -1.39 -3.70 22.97
N ALA A 42 -0.36 -4.19 23.66
CA ALA A 42 0.87 -4.53 22.99
C ALA A 42 0.44 -5.22 21.70
N ILE A 43 0.69 -4.57 20.56
CA ILE A 43 0.30 -5.07 19.26
C ILE A 43 0.84 -6.50 19.22
N PRO A 44 -0.01 -7.54 19.14
CA PRO A 44 0.51 -8.89 19.07
C PRO A 44 1.39 -8.90 17.83
N HIS A 45 2.68 -9.19 18.00
CA HIS A 45 3.61 -9.42 16.90
C HIS A 45 3.28 -10.76 16.23
N ARG A 46 2.00 -11.05 15.98
CA ARG A 46 1.64 -11.97 14.91
C ARG A 46 2.07 -11.24 13.66
N ILE A 47 3.13 -11.73 13.04
CA ILE A 47 3.41 -11.48 11.63
C ILE A 47 2.17 -12.00 10.91
N ALA A 48 1.15 -11.15 10.77
CA ALA A 48 0.06 -11.40 9.86
C ALA A 48 0.74 -11.54 8.51
N GLU A 49 0.54 -12.68 7.84
CA GLU A 49 1.00 -12.90 6.48
C GLU A 49 0.68 -11.63 5.68
N LYS A 50 1.73 -10.88 5.34
CA LYS A 50 1.61 -9.53 4.78
C LYS A 50 1.20 -9.68 3.32
N THR A 51 -0.08 -9.97 3.14
CA THR A 51 -0.76 -10.08 1.84
C THR A 51 -1.01 -8.71 1.23
N ASN A 52 -0.64 -7.62 1.92
CA ASN A 52 -0.86 -6.26 1.48
C ASN A 52 0.42 -5.45 1.66
N ASP A 53 0.88 -4.81 0.59
CA ASP A 53 1.95 -3.83 0.61
C ASP A 53 1.41 -2.47 0.16
N SER A 54 2.00 -1.38 0.64
CA SER A 54 1.58 -0.03 0.24
C SER A 54 2.71 0.98 0.41
N PHE A 55 2.74 1.98 -0.48
CA PHE A 55 3.65 3.12 -0.38
C PHE A 55 2.95 4.41 -0.85
N MET A 56 3.48 5.55 -0.42
CA MET A 56 3.03 6.88 -0.84
C MET A 56 3.99 7.47 -1.87
N LEU A 57 3.41 7.99 -2.94
CA LEU A 57 4.07 8.85 -3.92
C LEU A 57 3.72 10.29 -3.60
N GLU A 58 4.73 11.04 -3.18
CA GLU A 58 4.61 12.44 -2.77
C GLU A 58 5.36 13.34 -3.74
N GLY A 59 5.02 14.63 -3.75
CA GLY A 59 5.71 15.62 -4.60
C GLY A 59 5.36 15.50 -6.08
N LEU A 60 4.18 14.94 -6.38
CA LEU A 60 3.69 14.83 -7.76
C LEU A 60 3.48 16.22 -8.36
N GLN A 61 4.01 16.43 -9.56
CA GLN A 61 3.80 17.67 -10.31
C GLN A 61 2.33 17.83 -10.70
N SER A 62 1.87 19.08 -10.80
CA SER A 62 0.52 19.42 -11.27
C SER A 62 0.31 18.86 -12.68
N GLY A 63 -0.45 17.76 -12.79
CA GLY A 63 -0.71 17.08 -14.07
C GLY A 63 -0.70 15.55 -13.98
N HIS A 64 -0.10 14.97 -12.94
CA HIS A 64 -0.15 13.52 -12.71
C HIS A 64 -1.33 13.16 -11.83
N SER A 65 -2.33 12.48 -12.42
CA SER A 65 -3.52 12.00 -11.72
C SER A 65 -3.36 10.54 -11.28
N ALA A 66 -4.24 10.09 -10.38
CA ALA A 66 -4.36 8.67 -10.03
C ALA A 66 -4.60 7.78 -11.26
N PHE A 67 -5.31 8.31 -12.27
CA PHE A 67 -5.57 7.62 -13.52
C PHE A 67 -4.28 7.43 -14.35
N ASN A 68 -3.48 8.50 -14.50
CA ASN A 68 -2.20 8.42 -15.22
C ASN A 68 -1.25 7.41 -14.54
N LEU A 69 -1.24 7.41 -13.20
CA LEU A 69 -0.46 6.44 -12.43
C LEU A 69 -0.95 5.01 -12.70
N LEU A 70 -2.26 4.78 -12.68
CA LEU A 70 -2.86 3.47 -12.89
C LEU A 70 -2.58 2.92 -14.29
N GLN A 71 -2.55 3.77 -15.33
CA GLN A 71 -2.11 3.40 -16.69
C GLN A 71 -0.61 3.04 -16.74
N SER A 72 0.24 3.74 -15.99
CA SER A 72 1.66 3.38 -15.89
C SER A 72 1.88 2.07 -15.16
N VAL A 73 1.08 1.75 -14.14
CA VAL A 73 1.08 0.43 -13.48
C VAL A 73 0.73 -0.68 -14.48
N GLU A 74 -0.31 -0.48 -15.28
CA GLU A 74 -0.70 -1.42 -16.34
C GLU A 74 0.43 -1.65 -17.34
N SER A 75 0.99 -0.56 -17.87
CA SER A 75 2.09 -0.62 -18.84
C SER A 75 3.33 -1.33 -18.27
N PHE A 76 3.65 -1.06 -17.01
CA PHE A 76 4.75 -1.72 -16.30
C PHE A 76 4.55 -3.23 -16.24
N PHE A 77 3.38 -3.73 -15.83
CA PHE A 77 3.18 -5.17 -15.71
C PHE A 77 2.98 -5.87 -17.05
N CYS A 78 2.25 -5.26 -18.00
CA CYS A 78 2.09 -5.80 -19.35
C CYS A 78 3.43 -5.94 -20.08
N SER A 79 4.32 -4.96 -19.97
CA SER A 79 5.67 -5.04 -20.57
C SER A 79 6.57 -6.10 -19.93
N ASN A 80 6.27 -6.51 -18.69
CA ASN A 80 6.94 -7.61 -18.00
C ASN A 80 6.20 -8.96 -18.18
N GLY A 81 5.31 -9.09 -19.17
CA GLY A 81 4.64 -10.35 -19.50
C GLY A 81 3.45 -10.73 -18.61
N ALA A 82 2.96 -9.81 -17.77
CA ALA A 82 1.76 -10.03 -16.99
C ALA A 82 0.49 -9.75 -17.80
N SER A 83 -0.58 -10.46 -17.51
CA SER A 83 -1.93 -10.07 -17.95
C SER A 83 -2.54 -9.11 -16.94
N CYS A 84 -3.02 -7.96 -17.42
CA CYS A 84 -3.62 -6.93 -16.59
C CYS A 84 -5.09 -6.68 -16.96
N LYS A 85 -5.93 -6.46 -15.95
CA LYS A 85 -7.32 -6.06 -16.12
C LYS A 85 -7.58 -4.77 -15.35
N LEU A 86 -7.59 -3.66 -16.08
CA LEU A 86 -7.84 -2.33 -15.54
C LEU A 86 -9.33 -2.10 -15.23
N ASN A 87 -9.63 -1.64 -14.03
CA ASN A 87 -10.95 -1.12 -13.64
C ASN A 87 -10.84 0.38 -13.32
N THR A 88 -11.21 1.20 -14.28
CA THR A 88 -11.14 2.67 -14.18
C THR A 88 -12.16 3.24 -13.20
N ALA A 89 -13.36 2.64 -13.09
CA ALA A 89 -14.41 3.11 -12.20
C ALA A 89 -14.04 2.96 -10.72
N ALA A 90 -13.30 1.90 -10.38
CA ALA A 90 -12.90 1.58 -9.01
C ALA A 90 -11.41 1.83 -8.74
N PHE A 91 -10.68 2.46 -9.67
CA PHE A 91 -9.25 2.81 -9.55
C PHE A 91 -8.35 1.66 -9.10
N TYR A 92 -8.53 0.48 -9.70
CA TYR A 92 -7.66 -0.66 -9.48
C TYR A 92 -7.34 -1.41 -10.75
N ILE A 93 -6.30 -2.24 -10.67
CA ILE A 93 -5.88 -3.17 -11.71
C ILE A 93 -5.65 -4.54 -11.09
N ASP A 94 -6.24 -5.57 -11.70
CA ASP A 94 -5.97 -6.96 -11.36
C ASP A 94 -4.84 -7.48 -12.26
N ILE A 95 -3.79 -8.03 -11.64
CA ILE A 95 -2.57 -8.48 -12.30
C ILE A 95 -2.47 -9.99 -12.11
N THR A 96 -2.25 -10.69 -13.22
CA THR A 96 -1.95 -12.12 -13.25
C THR A 96 -0.59 -12.30 -13.89
N TYR A 97 0.37 -12.78 -13.10
CA TYR A 97 1.73 -13.02 -13.56
C TYR A 97 1.94 -14.53 -13.78
N PRO A 98 2.16 -14.98 -15.03
CA PRO A 98 2.41 -16.38 -15.32
C PRO A 98 3.78 -16.80 -14.80
N ASN A 99 3.88 -17.93 -14.10
CA ASN A 99 5.14 -18.36 -13.48
C ASN A 99 6.08 -19.15 -14.43
N GLU A 100 6.04 -18.87 -15.73
CA GLU A 100 6.76 -19.66 -16.73
C GLU A 100 8.18 -19.14 -17.06
N HIS A 101 8.59 -17.96 -16.58
CA HIS A 101 9.99 -17.51 -16.74
C HIS A 101 10.38 -16.50 -15.65
N SER A 102 10.75 -16.99 -14.46
CA SER A 102 11.53 -16.19 -13.53
C SER A 102 13.02 -16.44 -13.79
N ASP A 103 13.71 -15.47 -14.38
CA ASP A 103 15.17 -15.37 -14.38
C ASP A 103 15.66 -14.96 -12.97
N VAL A 104 15.21 -15.71 -11.97
CA VAL A 104 15.60 -15.59 -10.57
C VAL A 104 16.63 -16.70 -10.32
N PRO A 105 17.86 -16.38 -9.87
CA PRO A 105 18.87 -17.39 -9.59
C PRO A 105 18.33 -18.37 -8.54
N LYS A 106 18.11 -19.62 -8.94
CA LYS A 106 17.81 -20.71 -8.00
C LYS A 106 19.09 -21.00 -7.18
N PRO A 107 19.02 -21.13 -5.84
CA PRO A 107 20.11 -21.72 -5.08
C PRO A 107 20.30 -23.16 -5.56
N ILE A 108 21.55 -23.49 -5.86
CA ILE A 108 21.99 -24.83 -6.25
C ILE A 108 21.62 -25.80 -5.13
N GLU A 109 20.81 -26.81 -5.42
CA GLU A 109 20.96 -28.14 -4.85
C GLU A 109 20.18 -29.20 -5.63
N MET A 110 20.63 -30.43 -5.47
CA MET A 110 20.77 -31.46 -6.49
C MET A 110 19.70 -32.56 -6.33
N HIS A 111 19.25 -33.12 -7.46
CA HIS A 111 18.55 -34.41 -7.62
C HIS A 111 17.16 -34.62 -6.96
N ASN A 112 16.07 -34.61 -7.75
CA ASN A 112 15.33 -35.83 -8.15
C ASN A 112 14.14 -35.51 -9.08
N LYS A 113 13.90 -36.42 -10.04
CA LYS A 113 12.80 -36.41 -11.02
C LYS A 113 11.45 -36.74 -10.35
N ASP A 114 10.39 -36.33 -11.04
CA ASP A 114 8.99 -36.73 -10.88
C ASP A 114 8.15 -36.03 -9.81
N SER A 115 7.83 -34.76 -10.10
CA SER A 115 6.55 -34.17 -9.72
C SER A 115 6.28 -32.98 -10.63
N ALA A 116 5.23 -33.07 -11.45
CA ALA A 116 4.68 -31.92 -12.15
C ALA A 116 4.18 -30.92 -11.10
N ASN A 117 5.08 -30.05 -10.61
CA ASN A 117 4.72 -28.96 -9.73
C ASN A 117 3.88 -27.99 -10.55
N GLN A 118 2.55 -28.04 -10.36
CA GLN A 118 1.65 -26.95 -10.72
C GLN A 118 2.08 -25.73 -9.89
N ILE A 119 2.94 -24.92 -10.49
CA ILE A 119 3.38 -23.67 -9.89
C ILE A 119 2.29 -22.64 -10.20
N ASN A 120 1.58 -22.19 -9.16
CA ASN A 120 0.45 -21.29 -9.30
C ASN A 120 0.89 -19.90 -9.78
N ASP A 121 0.11 -19.31 -10.70
CA ASP A 121 0.20 -17.91 -11.09
C ASP A 121 0.06 -16.99 -9.87
N VAL A 122 0.82 -15.89 -9.88
CA VAL A 122 0.70 -14.88 -8.83
C VAL A 122 -0.38 -13.88 -9.24
N HIS A 123 -1.47 -13.87 -8.47
CA HIS A 123 -2.59 -12.95 -8.67
C HIS A 123 -2.61 -11.90 -7.58
N PHE A 124 -2.55 -10.62 -7.95
CA PHE A 124 -2.65 -9.52 -7.00
C PHE A 124 -3.33 -8.31 -7.63
N ARG A 125 -3.88 -7.46 -6.77
CA ARG A 125 -4.53 -6.22 -7.16
C ARG A 125 -3.66 -5.03 -6.76
N VAL A 126 -3.56 -4.04 -7.63
CA VAL A 126 -3.02 -2.72 -7.27
C VAL A 126 -4.13 -1.68 -7.34
N SER A 127 -4.25 -0.86 -6.31
CA SER A 127 -5.22 0.24 -6.22
C SER A 127 -4.51 1.56 -5.97
N VAL A 128 -5.05 2.64 -6.51
CA VAL A 128 -4.45 3.98 -6.41
C VAL A 128 -5.47 4.97 -5.86
N PHE A 129 -5.11 5.65 -4.78
CA PHE A 129 -5.98 6.60 -4.09
C PHE A 129 -5.28 7.93 -3.87
N GLN A 130 -5.97 9.04 -4.14
CA GLN A 130 -5.48 10.35 -3.75
C GLN A 130 -5.73 10.59 -2.26
N GLN A 131 -4.66 10.80 -1.49
CA GLN A 131 -4.75 11.08 -0.04
C GLN A 131 -4.99 12.58 0.18
N ILE A 132 -4.14 13.39 -0.46
CA ILE A 132 -4.19 14.85 -0.47
C ILE A 132 -3.72 15.33 -1.85
N PRO A 133 -3.95 16.61 -2.23
CA PRO A 133 -3.35 17.18 -3.44
C PRO A 133 -1.83 16.93 -3.51
N GLY A 134 -1.36 16.34 -4.61
CA GLY A 134 0.07 16.04 -4.81
C GLY A 134 0.57 14.74 -4.17
N THR A 135 -0.30 13.96 -3.51
CA THR A 135 0.07 12.70 -2.86
C THR A 135 -0.88 11.56 -3.20
N LEU A 136 -0.35 10.49 -3.79
CA LEU A 136 -1.06 9.27 -4.12
C LEU A 136 -0.60 8.11 -3.24
N LEU A 137 -1.55 7.36 -2.69
CA LEU A 137 -1.32 6.07 -2.05
C LEU A 137 -1.47 4.97 -3.09
N VAL A 138 -0.44 4.13 -3.22
CA VAL A 138 -0.48 2.90 -4.02
C VAL A 138 -0.57 1.73 -3.06
N LYS A 139 -1.57 0.87 -3.25
CA LYS A 139 -1.81 -0.32 -2.42
C LYS A 139 -1.83 -1.57 -3.28
N GLY A 140 -1.00 -2.55 -2.94
CA GLY A 140 -1.01 -3.89 -3.49
C GLY A 140 -1.69 -4.86 -2.52
N SER A 141 -2.49 -5.79 -3.03
CA SER A 141 -3.06 -6.89 -2.25
C SER A 141 -3.01 -8.21 -3.02
N LEU A 142 -2.31 -9.19 -2.49
CA LEU A 142 -2.30 -10.56 -3.01
C LEU A 142 -3.71 -11.16 -2.91
N GLN A 143 -4.22 -11.70 -4.00
CA GLN A 143 -5.52 -12.37 -4.02
C GLN A 143 -5.32 -13.78 -3.48
N LYS A 144 -5.93 -14.09 -2.33
CA LYS A 144 -5.86 -15.42 -1.72
C LYS A 144 -6.57 -16.42 -2.63
N LYS A 145 -5.81 -17.26 -3.33
CA LYS A 145 -6.30 -18.52 -3.87
C LYS A 145 -6.04 -19.59 -2.82
N ASP A 146 -7.05 -20.37 -2.48
CA ASP A 146 -7.00 -21.41 -1.45
C ASP A 146 -5.92 -22.47 -1.76
N THR A 147 -4.67 -22.22 -1.43
CA THR A 147 -3.62 -23.24 -1.48
C THR A 147 -2.47 -22.88 -0.55
N SER A 148 -2.11 -23.82 0.31
CA SER A 148 -1.18 -23.72 1.44
C SER A 148 0.30 -23.61 1.05
N SER A 149 0.69 -22.65 0.20
CA SER A 149 2.12 -22.43 -0.06
C SER A 149 2.50 -20.95 0.01
N ASN A 150 3.47 -20.67 0.88
CA ASN A 150 4.09 -19.36 1.13
C ASN A 150 4.84 -18.79 -0.10
N SER A 151 4.66 -19.36 -1.30
CA SER A 151 5.43 -19.05 -2.51
C SER A 151 4.99 -17.73 -3.16
N GLY A 152 3.69 -17.40 -3.13
CA GLY A 152 3.17 -16.19 -3.78
C GLY A 152 3.52 -14.87 -3.08
N THR A 153 3.71 -14.90 -1.75
CA THR A 153 3.96 -13.69 -0.94
C THR A 153 5.31 -13.04 -1.24
N GLY A 154 6.37 -13.85 -1.40
CA GLY A 154 7.71 -13.34 -1.72
C GLY A 154 7.79 -12.72 -3.12
N ALA A 155 7.21 -13.40 -4.11
CA ALA A 155 7.14 -12.89 -5.48
C ALA A 155 6.32 -11.59 -5.56
N PHE A 156 5.17 -11.53 -4.86
CA PHE A 156 4.36 -10.31 -4.77
C PHE A 156 5.14 -9.13 -4.19
N SER A 157 5.82 -9.30 -3.06
CA SER A 157 6.52 -8.19 -2.42
C SER A 157 7.66 -7.66 -3.29
N LEU A 158 8.42 -8.55 -3.94
CA LEU A 158 9.48 -8.17 -4.87
C LEU A 158 8.95 -7.42 -6.11
N MET A 159 7.86 -7.90 -6.68
CA MET A 159 7.17 -7.23 -7.79
C MET A 159 6.66 -5.84 -7.39
N PHE A 160 6.08 -5.74 -6.19
CA PHE A 160 5.53 -4.49 -5.67
C PHE A 160 6.64 -3.48 -5.32
N GLN A 161 7.78 -3.95 -4.82
CA GLN A 161 8.96 -3.10 -4.59
C GLN A 161 9.55 -2.59 -5.92
N ARG A 162 9.61 -3.41 -6.96
CA ARG A 162 10.06 -2.97 -8.31
C ARG A 162 9.10 -1.91 -8.87
N LEU A 163 7.79 -2.09 -8.69
CA LEU A 163 6.80 -1.09 -9.07
C LEU A 163 7.01 0.23 -8.34
N GLU A 164 7.31 0.20 -7.04
CA GLU A 164 7.58 1.41 -6.25
C GLU A 164 8.74 2.21 -6.84
N VAL A 165 9.88 1.53 -7.08
CA VAL A 165 11.07 2.18 -7.66
C VAL A 165 10.74 2.79 -9.02
N PHE A 166 10.05 2.04 -9.88
CA PHE A 166 9.64 2.52 -11.20
C PHE A 166 8.75 3.78 -11.11
N LEU A 167 7.70 3.76 -10.28
CA LEU A 167 6.78 4.88 -10.16
C LEU A 167 7.43 6.10 -9.51
N ARG A 168 8.33 5.91 -8.53
CA ARG A 168 9.11 7.02 -7.97
C ARG A 168 9.96 7.68 -9.05
N ASN A 169 10.66 6.90 -9.86
CA ASN A 169 11.49 7.44 -10.94
C ASN A 169 10.67 8.15 -12.03
N ALA A 170 9.48 7.62 -12.34
CA ALA A 170 8.62 8.18 -13.38
C ALA A 170 7.88 9.45 -12.95
N PHE A 171 7.49 9.57 -11.68
CA PHE A 171 6.55 10.60 -11.22
C PHE A 171 7.10 11.54 -10.14
N CYS A 172 8.11 11.12 -9.38
CA CYS A 172 8.75 11.95 -8.37
C CYS A 172 10.07 12.49 -8.94
N LYS A 173 10.16 13.82 -9.12
CA LYS A 173 11.46 14.46 -9.41
C LYS A 173 12.22 14.69 -8.12
N GLU A 174 13.54 14.53 -8.16
CA GLU A 174 14.42 15.02 -7.11
C GLU A 174 14.17 16.53 -6.95
N LYS A 175 13.99 16.98 -5.70
CA LYS A 175 13.85 18.42 -5.41
C LYS A 175 15.14 19.08 -5.89
N SER A 176 15.11 19.76 -7.03
CA SER A 176 16.17 20.71 -7.37
C SER A 176 16.16 21.76 -6.27
N ALA A 177 17.13 21.69 -5.37
CA ALA A 177 17.34 22.70 -4.35
C ALA A 177 17.45 24.05 -5.07
N ARG A 178 16.55 24.97 -4.74
CA ARG A 178 16.69 26.40 -5.04
C ARG A 178 17.15 27.09 -3.77
#